data_AF-A0A3N5QXW7-F1
#
_entry.id   AF-A0A3N5QXW7-F1
#
_cell.length_a   1.000
_cell.length_b   1.000
_cell.length_c   1.000
_cell.angle_alpha   90.00
_cell.angle_beta   90.00
_cell.angle_gamma   90.00
#
_symmetry.space_group_name_H-M   'P 1'
#
loop_
_entity.id
_entity.type
_entity.pdbx_description
1 polymer ?
#
loop_
_entity_poly.entity_id
_entity_poly.type
_entity_poly.pdbx_seq_one_letter_code
_entity_poly.pdbx_strand_id
1 'polypeptide(L)'
;AADVTPIYVGIDMDRDTLNARINARCDAMWRSGLIEETQRVLDMGVDPFAQSLQTVGYVEAIAVINGIMSLDDAQEKLRIATRRYAKRQHTWFRRDERIHWIKGSVSDFLPLVQS
;
A
#
# COMPACT_ATOMS: atom_id res chain seq x y z
N ALA A 1 -25.28 -10.47 -24.88
CA ALA A 1 -23.96 -9.98 -24.45
C ALA A 1 -23.01 -11.18 -24.46
N ALA A 2 -21.78 -11.03 -24.93
CA ALA A 2 -20.79 -12.11 -24.80
C ALA A 2 -20.59 -12.41 -23.30
N ASP A 3 -20.61 -13.69 -22.95
CA ASP A 3 -20.37 -14.13 -21.57
C ASP A 3 -18.87 -13.97 -21.28
N VAL A 4 -18.52 -13.07 -20.36
CA VAL A 4 -17.13 -12.80 -20.00
C VAL A 4 -16.86 -13.45 -18.65
N THR A 5 -16.02 -14.47 -18.64
CA THR A 5 -15.57 -15.12 -17.41
C THR A 5 -14.31 -14.44 -16.88
N PRO A 6 -14.36 -13.80 -15.70
CA PRO A 6 -13.18 -13.18 -15.10
C PRO A 6 -12.21 -14.24 -14.53
N ILE A 7 -10.92 -14.05 -14.75
CA ILE A 7 -9.85 -14.80 -14.09
C ILE A 7 -9.24 -13.93 -13.00
N TYR A 8 -9.23 -14.42 -11.75
CA TYR A 8 -8.66 -13.71 -10.62
C TYR A 8 -7.28 -14.27 -10.28
N VAL A 9 -6.28 -13.40 -10.20
CA VAL A 9 -4.91 -13.81 -9.85
C VAL A 9 -4.40 -12.96 -8.68
N GLY A 10 -3.77 -13.63 -7.71
CA GLY A 10 -3.16 -13.03 -6.53
C GLY A 10 -1.67 -13.33 -6.48
N ILE A 11 -0.86 -12.36 -6.08
CA ILE A 11 0.58 -12.55 -5.87
C ILE A 11 0.80 -12.85 -4.38
N ASP A 12 1.32 -14.03 -4.07
CA ASP A 12 1.73 -14.42 -2.71
C ASP A 12 3.25 -14.33 -2.56
N MET A 13 3.67 -13.95 -1.36
CA MET A 13 5.06 -13.76 -0.99
C MET A 13 5.22 -14.15 0.47
N ASP A 14 6.39 -14.69 0.83
CA ASP A 14 6.68 -14.93 2.23
C ASP A 14 6.68 -13.61 3.02
N ARG A 15 6.35 -13.73 4.31
CA ARG A 15 6.12 -12.59 5.19
C ARG A 15 7.36 -11.70 5.33
N ASP A 16 8.55 -12.28 5.32
CA ASP A 16 9.78 -11.54 5.58
C ASP A 16 10.18 -10.71 4.36
N THR A 17 10.09 -11.29 3.16
CA THR A 17 10.28 -10.56 1.91
C THR A 17 9.24 -9.43 1.75
N LEU A 18 7.97 -9.69 2.08
CA LEU A 18 6.93 -8.67 2.02
C LEU A 18 7.22 -7.51 2.99
N ASN A 19 7.61 -7.81 4.23
CA ASN A 19 7.95 -6.79 5.22
C ASN A 19 9.16 -5.96 4.79
N ALA A 20 10.20 -6.60 4.25
CA ALA A 20 11.39 -5.92 3.75
C ALA A 20 11.04 -4.94 2.61
N ARG A 21 10.21 -5.37 1.65
CA ARG A 21 9.73 -4.50 0.56
C ARG A 21 8.86 -3.35 1.06
N ILE A 22 7.97 -3.62 2.03
CA ILE A 22 7.15 -2.57 2.65
C ILE A 22 8.04 -1.51 3.30
N ASN A 23 9.04 -1.92 4.09
CA ASN A 23 9.94 -0.99 4.75
C ASN A 23 10.71 -0.15 3.72
N ALA A 24 11.33 -0.79 2.72
CA ALA A 24 12.07 -0.11 1.66
C ALA A 24 11.20 0.90 0.88
N ARG A 25 9.93 0.54 0.61
CA ARG A 25 8.97 1.43 -0.04
C ARG A 25 8.62 2.62 0.84
N CYS A 26 8.37 2.41 2.13
CA CYS A 26 8.06 3.51 3.06
C CYS A 26 9.24 4.49 3.12
N ASP A 27 10.47 3.99 3.23
CA ASP A 27 11.66 4.84 3.25
C ASP A 27 11.81 5.62 1.94
N ALA A 28 11.52 4.98 0.80
CA ALA A 28 11.53 5.64 -0.50
C ALA A 28 10.47 6.75 -0.60
N MET A 29 9.27 6.57 -0.05
CA MET A 29 8.22 7.60 -0.05
C MET A 29 8.70 8.87 0.67
N TRP A 30 9.29 8.73 1.86
CA TRP A 30 9.83 9.87 2.60
C TRP A 30 10.95 10.57 1.83
N ARG A 31 11.92 9.80 1.30
CA ARG A 31 13.03 10.35 0.50
C ARG A 31 12.59 11.01 -0.80
N SER A 32 11.47 10.56 -1.38
CA SER A 32 10.94 11.10 -2.64
C SER A 32 10.04 12.32 -2.43
N GLY A 33 9.90 12.79 -1.20
CA GLY A 33 9.25 14.05 -0.87
C GLY A 33 7.78 13.93 -0.49
N LEU A 34 7.40 12.90 0.29
CA LEU A 34 6.03 12.72 0.78
C LEU A 34 5.53 13.94 1.60
N ILE A 35 6.40 14.57 2.39
CA ILE A 35 6.04 15.75 3.20
C ILE A 35 5.76 16.92 2.28
N GLU A 36 6.63 17.14 1.30
CA GLU A 36 6.55 18.23 0.33
C GLU A 36 5.32 18.06 -0.57
N GLU A 37 5.01 16.83 -1.00
CA GLU A 37 3.77 16.52 -1.71
C GLU A 37 2.55 16.84 -0.85
N THR A 38 2.54 16.38 0.40
CA THR A 38 1.43 16.62 1.32
C THR A 38 1.23 18.11 1.58
N GLN A 39 2.31 18.86 1.83
CA GLN A 39 2.27 20.30 2.05
C GLN A 39 1.68 21.02 0.83
N ARG A 40 2.10 20.67 -0.39
CA ARG A 40 1.53 21.26 -1.62
C ARG A 40 0.03 21.03 -1.72
N VAL A 41 -0.46 19.85 -1.35
CA VAL A 41 -1.90 19.56 -1.37
C VAL A 41 -2.66 20.38 -0.33
N LEU A 42 -2.10 20.57 0.87
CA LEU A 42 -2.69 21.44 1.90
C LEU A 42 -2.68 22.91 1.47
N ASP A 43 -1.60 23.38 0.83
CA ASP A 43 -1.46 24.75 0.33
C ASP A 43 -2.48 25.07 -0.78
N MET A 44 -2.96 24.05 -1.49
CA MET A 44 -4.09 24.18 -2.44
C MET A 44 -5.44 24.37 -1.74
N GLY A 45 -5.49 24.36 -0.41
CA GLY A 45 -6.70 24.53 0.38
C GLY A 45 -7.52 23.24 0.58
N VAL A 46 -6.94 22.07 0.32
CA VAL A 46 -7.60 20.80 0.60
C VAL A 46 -7.67 20.61 2.12
N ASP A 47 -8.88 20.33 2.62
CA ASP A 47 -9.10 20.04 4.03
C ASP A 47 -8.23 18.85 4.49
N PRO A 48 -7.39 18.98 5.53
CA PRO A 48 -6.63 17.87 6.12
C PRO A 48 -7.48 16.65 6.47
N PHE A 49 -8.77 16.85 6.74
CA PHE A 49 -9.73 15.79 7.08
C PHE A 49 -10.46 15.21 5.86
N ALA A 50 -10.16 15.68 4.64
CA ALA A 50 -10.70 15.11 3.42
C ALA A 50 -10.37 13.62 3.30
N GLN A 51 -11.32 12.82 2.81
CA GLN A 51 -11.19 11.36 2.75
C GLN A 51 -9.95 10.90 1.96
N SER A 52 -9.54 11.64 0.92
CA SER A 52 -8.32 11.37 0.16
C SER A 52 -7.04 11.49 1.00
N LEU A 53 -7.03 12.37 1.99
CA LEU A 53 -5.90 12.61 2.90
C LEU A 53 -5.93 11.71 4.15
N GLN A 54 -7.00 10.92 4.33
CA GLN A 54 -7.08 9.92 5.40
C GLN A 54 -6.40 8.58 5.02
N THR A 55 -5.58 8.58 3.97
CA THR A 55 -4.85 7.40 3.51
C THR A 55 -3.49 7.26 4.23
N VAL A 56 -3.02 6.02 4.33
CA VAL A 56 -1.72 5.68 4.92
C VAL A 56 -0.61 6.38 4.11
N GLY A 57 0.21 7.18 4.77
CA GLY A 57 1.17 8.10 4.15
C GLY A 57 0.83 9.55 4.48
N TYR A 58 -0.32 10.03 3.99
CA TYR A 58 -0.76 11.41 4.20
C TYR A 58 -1.08 11.70 5.66
N VAL A 59 -1.74 10.77 6.37
CA VAL A 59 -2.04 10.95 7.80
C VAL A 59 -0.77 11.15 8.62
N GLU A 60 0.28 10.37 8.34
CA GLU A 60 1.58 10.50 9.00
C GLU A 60 2.30 11.80 8.60
N ALA A 61 2.30 12.16 7.32
CA ALA A 61 2.92 13.39 6.84
C ALA A 61 2.25 14.66 7.40
N ILE A 62 0.92 14.71 7.45
CA ILE A 62 0.15 15.81 8.05
C ILE A 62 0.49 15.95 9.54
N ALA A 63 0.64 14.83 10.26
CA ALA A 63 1.01 14.87 11.68
C ALA A 63 2.41 15.46 11.90
N VAL A 64 3.37 15.18 11.00
CA VAL A 64 4.71 15.79 11.02
C VAL A 64 4.63 17.28 10.70
N ILE A 65 3.90 17.66 9.64
CA ILE A 65 3.71 19.06 9.22
C ILE A 65 3.14 19.91 10.36
N ASN A 66 2.15 19.36 11.08
CA ASN A 66 1.51 20.04 12.20
C ASN A 66 2.32 20.00 13.51
N GLY A 67 3.52 19.39 13.52
CA GLY A 67 4.36 19.24 14.71
C GLY A 67 3.80 18.31 15.79
N ILE A 68 2.82 17.47 15.45
CA ILE A 68 2.15 16.53 16.37
C ILE A 68 3.00 15.25 16.55
N MET A 69 3.82 14.91 15.55
CA MET A 69 4.63 13.70 15.53
C MET A 69 6.04 14.00 15.01
N SER A 70 7.05 13.36 15.60
CA SER A 70 8.41 13.42 15.07
C SER A 70 8.49 12.70 13.72
N LEU A 71 9.48 13.04 12.89
CA LEU A 71 9.70 12.35 11.62
C LEU A 71 9.93 10.84 11.82
N ASP A 72 10.73 10.48 12.81
CA ASP A 72 11.07 9.07 13.09
C ASP A 72 9.84 8.26 13.53
N ASP A 73 9.01 8.83 14.41
CA ASP A 73 7.76 8.20 14.84
C ASP A 73 6.79 8.03 13.67
N ALA A 74 6.70 9.04 12.80
CA ALA A 74 5.85 9.00 11.61
C ALA A 74 6.31 7.95 10.62
N GLN A 75 7.62 7.80 10.42
CA GLN A 75 8.19 6.75 9.59
C GLN A 75 7.83 5.36 10.12
N GLU A 76 7.99 5.11 11.42
CA GLU A 76 7.65 3.80 11.97
C GLU A 76 6.13 3.54 11.95
N LYS A 77 5.33 4.56 12.24
CA LYS A 77 3.88 4.48 12.16
C LYS A 77 3.42 4.14 10.73
N LEU A 78 4.03 4.74 9.70
CA LEU A 78 3.76 4.42 8.30
C LEU A 78 4.07 2.96 7.98
N ARG A 79 5.22 2.44 8.43
CA ARG A 79 5.60 1.03 8.24
C ARG A 79 4.60 0.10 8.91
N ILE A 80 4.22 0.37 10.16
CA ILE A 80 3.23 -0.43 10.90
C ILE A 80 1.86 -0.40 10.21
N ALA A 81 1.37 0.78 9.84
CA ALA A 81 0.09 0.96 9.18
C ALA A 81 0.03 0.21 7.83
N THR A 82 1.11 0.30 7.04
CA THR A 82 1.25 -0.41 5.76
C THR A 82 1.26 -1.93 5.96
N ARG A 83 2.02 -2.45 6.94
CA ARG A 83 2.03 -3.89 7.27
C ARG A 83 0.66 -4.40 7.71
N ARG A 84 -0.06 -3.63 8.53
CA ARG A 84 -1.44 -3.95 8.95
C ARG A 84 -2.40 -3.95 7.77
N TYR A 85 -2.27 -2.99 6.85
CA TYR A 85 -3.07 -2.92 5.64
C TYR A 85 -2.81 -4.13 4.73
N ALA A 86 -1.54 -4.47 4.46
CA ALA A 86 -1.16 -5.64 3.68
C ALA A 86 -1.72 -6.95 4.29
N LYS A 87 -1.64 -7.10 5.62
CA LYS A 87 -2.26 -8.25 6.32
C LYS A 87 -3.77 -8.31 6.11
N ARG A 88 -4.48 -7.17 6.20
CA ARG A 88 -5.93 -7.12 5.98
C ARG A 88 -6.30 -7.49 4.54
N GLN A 89 -5.58 -6.95 3.56
CA GLN A 89 -5.77 -7.28 2.14
C GLN A 89 -5.59 -8.78 1.91
N HIS A 90 -4.48 -9.35 2.39
CA HIS A 90 -4.21 -10.77 2.26
C HIS A 90 -5.27 -11.65 2.94
N THR A 91 -5.71 -11.31 4.16
CA THR A 91 -6.81 -12.04 4.83
C THR A 91 -8.12 -11.96 4.05
N TRP A 92 -8.42 -10.82 3.44
CA TRP A 92 -9.64 -10.62 2.66
C TRP A 92 -9.60 -11.45 1.37
N PHE A 93 -8.51 -11.37 0.60
CA PHE A 93 -8.35 -12.13 -0.65
C PHE A 93 -8.24 -13.63 -0.42
N ARG A 94 -7.61 -14.11 0.65
CA ARG A 94 -7.52 -15.55 0.94
C ARG A 94 -8.88 -16.25 1.15
N ARG A 95 -9.96 -15.49 1.36
CA ARG A 95 -11.32 -16.03 1.47
C ARG A 95 -11.99 -16.26 0.12
N ASP A 96 -11.44 -15.72 -0.96
CA ASP A 96 -11.97 -15.89 -2.30
C ASP A 96 -11.27 -17.06 -3.00
N GLU A 97 -11.97 -18.19 -3.10
CA GLU A 97 -11.47 -19.43 -3.70
C GLU A 97 -11.25 -19.32 -5.22
N ARG A 98 -11.77 -18.26 -5.86
CA ARG A 98 -11.59 -18.02 -7.30
C ARG A 98 -10.19 -17.48 -7.63
N ILE A 99 -9.42 -17.06 -6.63
CA ILE A 99 -8.11 -16.45 -6.82
C ILE A 99 -7.04 -17.53 -7.04
N HIS A 100 -6.40 -17.48 -8.20
CA HIS A 100 -5.20 -18.27 -8.49
C HIS A 100 -3.97 -17.56 -7.90
N TRP A 101 -3.38 -18.15 -6.87
CA TRP A 101 -2.21 -17.58 -6.19
C TRP A 101 -0.90 -17.99 -6.86
N ILE A 102 -0.12 -17.01 -7.30
CA ILE A 102 1.25 -17.21 -7.80
C ILE A 102 2.26 -16.88 -6.71
N LYS A 103 3.23 -17.77 -6.48
CA LYS A 103 4.30 -17.58 -5.48
C LYS A 103 5.46 -16.85 -6.12
N GLY A 104 5.62 -15.56 -5.84
CA GLY A 104 6.78 -14.80 -6.29
C GLY A 104 6.46 -13.75 -7.35
N SER A 105 6.87 -13.97 -8.60
CA SER A 105 6.94 -12.91 -9.62
C SER A 105 5.93 -13.09 -10.75
N VAL A 106 5.68 -12.02 -11.50
CA VAL A 106 4.80 -12.05 -12.66
C VAL A 106 5.25 -13.07 -13.73
N SER A 107 6.52 -13.48 -13.73
CA SER A 107 7.03 -14.52 -14.65
C SER A 107 6.31 -15.87 -14.48
N ASP A 108 5.73 -16.13 -13.32
CA ASP A 108 4.99 -17.36 -13.02
C ASP A 108 3.56 -17.36 -13.60
N PHE A 109 3.14 -16.25 -14.23
CA PHE A 109 1.79 -16.01 -14.75
C PHE A 109 1.54 -16.59 -16.15
N LEU A 110 2.60 -16.75 -16.97
CA LEU A 110 2.47 -17.12 -18.39
C LEU A 110 1.69 -18.43 -18.64
N PRO A 111 1.80 -19.48 -17.80
CA PRO A 111 1.04 -20.72 -18.00
C PRO A 111 -0.48 -20.60 -17.77
N LEU A 112 -0.97 -19.56 -17.07
CA LEU A 112 -2.38 -19.41 -16.71
C LEU A 112 -3.23 -18.74 -17.80
N VAL A 113 -2.60 -18.07 -18.77
CA VAL A 113 -3.30 -17.34 -19.85
C VAL A 113 -3.46 -18.19 -21.11
N GLN A 114 -2.83 -19.37 -21.15
CA GLN A 114 -2.79 -20.24 -22.34
C GLN A 114 -3.75 -21.45 -22.28
N SER A 115 -4.61 -21.53 -21.26
CA SER A 115 -5.65 -22.55 -21.11
C SER A 115 -7.04 -21.93 -21.20
#